data_AF-A0A1D9D1B2-F1
#
_entry.id   AF-A0A1D9D1B2-F1
#
_cell.length_a   1.000
_cell.length_b   1.000
_cell.length_c   1.000
_cell.angle_alpha   90.00
_cell.angle_beta   90.00
_cell.angle_gamma   90.00
#
_symmetry.space_group_name_H-M   'P 1'
#
loop_
_entity.id
_entity.type
_entity.pdbx_description
1 polymer ?
#
loop_
_entity_poly.entity_id
_entity_poly.type
_entity_poly.pdbx_seq_one_letter_code
_entity_poly.pdbx_strand_id
1 'polypeptide(L)'
;MAVQLSNLEHLPNYQITERLDVVYGSTVRSKHVGKDLFAGLKNIVGGELTAYTELLEESRQEAIDRMVVKAEALGADAIVGLRFSTSSIAQGASELFVYGTAVKAVPVSQQLQNPPSDNHYPSGQTPNPQVQTAPEDLPRFNPFG
;
A
#
# COMPACT_ATOMS: atom_id res chain seq x y z
N MET A 1 3.23 -19.18 5.15
CA MET A 1 2.29 -18.14 5.63
C MET A 1 1.80 -17.39 4.41
N ALA A 2 0.53 -16.95 4.37
CA ALA A 2 0.01 -16.20 3.22
C ALA A 2 0.48 -14.74 3.28
N VAL A 3 0.95 -14.20 2.16
CA VAL A 3 1.36 -12.79 2.04
C VAL A 3 0.13 -11.88 2.05
N GLN A 4 0.05 -10.93 2.98
CA GLN A 4 -1.06 -9.98 3.06
C GLN A 4 -0.94 -8.90 1.97
N LEU A 5 -2.04 -8.55 1.28
CA LEU A 5 -2.07 -7.50 0.27
C LEU A 5 -2.82 -6.27 0.77
N SER A 6 -2.25 -5.08 0.61
CA SER A 6 -2.88 -3.81 0.98
C SER A 6 -2.64 -2.73 -0.06
N ASN A 7 -3.68 -1.95 -0.38
CA ASN A 7 -3.53 -0.74 -1.18
C ASN A 7 -3.06 0.47 -0.35
N LEU A 8 -3.10 0.38 0.98
CA LEU A 8 -2.50 1.37 1.89
C LEU A 8 -0.99 1.19 1.93
N GLU A 9 -0.27 2.27 2.23
CA GLU A 9 1.19 2.23 2.43
C GLU A 9 1.60 1.71 3.82
N HIS A 10 0.63 1.53 4.72
CA HIS A 10 0.78 0.98 6.06
C HIS A 10 -0.21 -0.17 6.30
N LEU A 11 0.02 -0.92 7.38
CA LEU A 11 -0.82 -2.05 7.78
C LEU A 11 -1.41 -1.76 9.18
N PRO A 12 -2.71 -1.42 9.29
CA PRO A 12 -3.34 -1.19 10.59
C PRO A 12 -3.15 -2.40 11.52
N ASN A 13 -2.79 -2.14 12.78
CA ASN A 13 -2.45 -3.14 13.81
C ASN A 13 -1.17 -3.95 13.56
N TYR A 14 -0.37 -3.57 12.55
CA TYR A 14 0.96 -4.13 12.31
C TYR A 14 1.99 -3.01 12.23
N GLN A 15 3.21 -3.32 12.64
CA GLN A 15 4.38 -2.48 12.43
C GLN A 15 5.20 -3.09 11.30
N ILE A 16 5.44 -2.31 10.24
CA ILE A 16 6.41 -2.68 9.19
C ILE A 16 7.81 -2.57 9.80
N THR A 17 8.55 -3.68 9.80
CA THR A 17 9.89 -3.76 10.40
C THR A 17 10.98 -3.62 9.35
N GLU A 18 10.71 -3.99 8.11
CA GLU A 18 11.68 -3.94 7.01
C GLU A 18 10.99 -3.75 5.66
N ARG A 19 11.58 -2.90 4.81
CA ARG A 19 11.23 -2.79 3.39
C ARG A 19 12.17 -3.70 2.60
N LEU A 20 11.61 -4.67 1.87
CA LEU A 20 12.39 -5.62 1.08
C LEU A 20 12.67 -5.03 -0.31
N ASP A 21 11.70 -5.08 -1.22
CA ASP A 21 11.84 -4.56 -2.58
C ASP A 21 10.47 -4.24 -3.21
N VAL A 22 10.49 -3.60 -4.38
CA VAL A 22 9.33 -3.50 -5.25
C VAL A 22 9.08 -4.87 -5.88
N VAL A 23 7.83 -5.33 -5.81
CA VAL A 23 7.37 -6.57 -6.44
C VAL A 23 6.28 -6.25 -7.45
N TYR A 24 6.21 -7.05 -8.51
CA TYR A 24 5.26 -6.84 -9.59
C TYR A 24 4.92 -8.12 -10.34
N GLY A 25 3.75 -8.15 -10.97
CA GLY A 25 3.30 -9.20 -11.85
C GLY A 25 2.51 -8.63 -13.02
N SER A 26 2.50 -9.33 -14.15
CA SER A 26 1.68 -8.92 -15.28
C SER A 26 1.11 -10.11 -16.03
N THR A 27 0.06 -9.87 -16.79
CA THR A 27 -0.50 -10.79 -17.78
C THR A 27 -0.92 -10.01 -19.03
N VAL A 28 -0.94 -10.69 -20.18
CA VAL A 28 -1.28 -10.09 -21.47
C VAL A 28 -2.48 -10.79 -22.06
N ARG A 29 -3.51 -10.04 -22.44
CA ARG A 29 -4.70 -10.56 -23.12
C ARG A 29 -4.79 -10.03 -24.54
N SER A 30 -5.14 -10.91 -25.48
CA SER A 30 -5.28 -10.57 -26.90
C SER A 30 -6.73 -10.41 -27.32
N LYS A 31 -6.95 -9.71 -28.43
CA LYS A 31 -8.26 -9.58 -29.10
C LYS A 31 -8.86 -10.92 -29.50
N HIS A 32 -8.04 -11.94 -29.74
CA HIS A 32 -8.54 -13.29 -30.08
C HIS A 32 -9.25 -13.92 -28.87
N VAL A 33 -8.65 -13.82 -27.68
CA VAL A 33 -9.31 -14.23 -26.43
C VAL A 33 -10.63 -13.47 -26.26
N GLY A 34 -10.65 -12.15 -26.51
CA GLY A 34 -11.89 -11.37 -26.49
C GLY A 34 -12.93 -11.80 -27.53
N LYS A 35 -12.51 -12.15 -28.76
CA LYS A 35 -13.40 -12.63 -29.83
C LYS A 35 -14.07 -13.95 -29.46
N ASP A 36 -13.34 -14.85 -28.81
CA ASP A 36 -13.87 -16.13 -28.37
C ASP A 36 -14.93 -15.94 -27.28
N LEU A 37 -14.71 -14.99 -26.35
CA LEU A 37 -15.73 -14.59 -25.36
C LEU A 37 -16.96 -14.00 -26.05
N PHE A 38 -16.78 -13.12 -27.05
CA PHE A 38 -17.89 -12.57 -27.84
C PHE A 38 -18.72 -13.62 -28.58
N ALA A 39 -18.10 -14.72 -29.03
CA ALA A 39 -18.84 -15.82 -29.66
C ALA A 39 -19.76 -16.55 -28.66
N GLY A 40 -19.40 -16.57 -27.37
CA GLY A 40 -20.20 -17.13 -26.27
C GLY A 40 -21.25 -16.19 -25.68
N LEU A 41 -21.15 -14.89 -25.95
CA LEU A 41 -22.00 -13.82 -25.39
C LEU A 41 -23.38 -13.68 -26.09
N LYS A 42 -23.88 -14.71 -26.79
CA LYS A 42 -25.14 -14.66 -27.56
C LYS A 42 -26.43 -14.37 -26.74
N ASN A 43 -26.36 -14.34 -25.41
CA ASN A 43 -27.53 -14.25 -24.51
C ASN A 43 -27.55 -13.03 -23.58
N ILE A 44 -26.94 -11.89 -23.93
CA ILE A 44 -26.95 -10.71 -23.07
C ILE A 44 -28.24 -9.90 -23.26
N VAL A 45 -29.11 -9.95 -22.26
CA VAL A 45 -30.19 -8.97 -22.06
C VAL A 45 -29.87 -8.12 -20.83
N GLY A 46 -29.38 -6.90 -21.06
CA GLY A 46 -29.60 -5.75 -20.15
C GLY A 46 -28.78 -5.62 -18.85
N GLY A 47 -27.60 -6.24 -18.69
CA GLY A 47 -26.85 -6.17 -17.42
C GLY A 47 -25.34 -6.04 -17.56
N GLU A 48 -24.66 -7.19 -17.62
CA GLU A 48 -23.19 -7.29 -17.53
C GLU A 48 -22.62 -8.20 -18.62
N LEU A 49 -21.41 -7.88 -19.09
CA LEU A 49 -20.66 -8.75 -20.00
C LEU A 49 -19.93 -9.84 -19.19
N THR A 50 -20.65 -10.84 -18.68
CA THR A 50 -20.13 -11.85 -17.72
C THR A 50 -18.79 -12.47 -18.16
N ALA A 51 -18.68 -12.89 -19.42
CA ALA A 51 -17.45 -13.49 -19.95
C ALA A 51 -16.25 -12.53 -19.93
N TYR A 52 -16.49 -11.23 -20.11
CA TYR A 52 -15.45 -10.20 -19.97
C TYR A 52 -15.08 -9.94 -18.51
N THR A 53 -16.05 -9.97 -17.61
CA THR A 53 -15.80 -9.85 -16.17
C THR A 53 -14.95 -11.01 -15.68
N GLU A 54 -15.30 -12.24 -16.05
CA GLU A 54 -14.54 -13.45 -15.73
C GLU A 54 -13.11 -13.36 -16.25
N LEU A 55 -12.93 -12.97 -17.53
CA LEU A 55 -11.60 -12.76 -18.10
C LEU A 55 -10.78 -11.74 -17.30
N LEU A 56 -11.39 -10.62 -16.91
CA LEU A 56 -10.69 -9.59 -16.14
C LEU A 56 -10.29 -10.11 -14.76
N GLU A 57 -11.15 -10.91 -14.11
CA GLU A 57 -10.86 -11.47 -12.80
C GLU A 57 -9.72 -12.50 -12.86
N GLU A 58 -9.77 -13.43 -13.82
CA GLU A 58 -8.67 -14.36 -14.07
C GLU A 58 -7.36 -13.63 -14.38
N SER A 59 -7.43 -12.53 -15.15
CA SER A 59 -6.26 -11.71 -15.46
C SER A 59 -5.66 -11.06 -14.22
N ARG A 60 -6.50 -10.51 -13.33
CA ARG A 60 -6.03 -9.91 -12.08
C ARG A 60 -5.40 -10.96 -11.19
N GLN A 61 -6.06 -12.11 -11.02
CA GLN A 61 -5.55 -13.18 -10.18
C GLN A 61 -4.19 -13.67 -10.68
N GLU A 62 -4.04 -13.93 -11.98
CA GLU A 62 -2.76 -14.35 -12.57
C GLU A 62 -1.63 -13.33 -12.34
N ALA A 63 -1.93 -12.03 -12.48
CA ALA A 63 -0.95 -10.98 -12.23
C ALA A 63 -0.60 -10.87 -10.74
N ILE A 64 -1.58 -10.99 -9.85
CA ILE A 64 -1.38 -11.00 -8.39
C ILE A 64 -0.52 -12.20 -8.00
N ASP A 65 -0.83 -13.40 -8.48
CA ASP A 65 -0.10 -14.63 -8.14
C ASP A 65 1.37 -14.50 -8.52
N ARG A 66 1.65 -13.97 -9.73
CA ARG A 66 3.03 -13.70 -10.18
C ARG A 66 3.76 -12.69 -9.30
N MET A 67 3.06 -11.68 -8.80
CA MET A 67 3.62 -10.70 -7.86
C MET A 67 3.88 -11.33 -6.48
N VAL A 68 2.94 -12.14 -5.98
CA VAL A 68 3.04 -12.82 -4.69
C VAL A 68 4.19 -13.81 -4.67
N VAL A 69 4.38 -14.60 -5.74
CA VAL A 69 5.53 -15.52 -5.86
C VAL A 69 6.87 -14.78 -5.67
N LYS A 70 7.00 -13.56 -6.21
CA LYS A 70 8.21 -12.74 -6.00
C LYS A 70 8.34 -12.26 -4.56
N ALA A 71 7.23 -11.84 -3.94
CA ALA A 71 7.24 -11.41 -2.54
C ALA A 71 7.58 -12.57 -1.59
N GLU A 72 7.03 -13.77 -1.83
CA GLU A 72 7.35 -14.98 -1.08
C GLU A 72 8.82 -15.37 -1.22
N ALA A 73 9.41 -15.24 -2.41
CA ALA A 73 10.83 -15.48 -2.63
C ALA A 73 11.74 -14.51 -1.85
N LEU A 74 11.26 -13.29 -1.55
CA LEU A 74 11.92 -12.32 -0.68
C LEU A 74 11.61 -12.57 0.81
N GLY A 75 10.76 -13.53 1.13
CA GLY A 75 10.28 -13.82 2.47
C GLY A 75 9.32 -12.75 3.01
N ALA A 76 8.63 -12.00 2.18
CA ALA A 76 7.71 -10.95 2.63
C ALA A 76 6.55 -11.51 3.47
N ASP A 77 6.11 -10.72 4.46
CA ASP A 77 4.87 -10.98 5.19
C ASP A 77 3.68 -10.27 4.53
N ALA A 78 3.95 -9.14 3.85
CA ALA A 78 2.93 -8.35 3.17
C ALA A 78 3.46 -7.60 1.95
N ILE A 79 2.54 -7.15 1.10
CA ILE A 79 2.74 -6.19 0.02
C ILE A 79 1.84 -4.98 0.29
N VAL A 80 2.45 -3.81 0.44
CA VAL A 80 1.77 -2.53 0.67
C VAL A 80 1.82 -1.63 -0.55
N GLY A 81 0.94 -0.64 -0.62
CA GLY A 81 0.87 0.31 -1.72
C GLY A 81 0.52 -0.34 -3.06
N LEU A 82 -0.28 -1.42 -3.03
CA LEU A 82 -0.66 -2.18 -4.23
C LEU A 82 -1.40 -1.28 -5.24
N ARG A 83 -0.99 -1.32 -6.51
CA ARG A 83 -1.60 -0.59 -7.62
C ARG A 83 -1.74 -1.49 -8.84
N PHE A 84 -2.84 -1.31 -9.58
CA PHE A 84 -3.04 -1.90 -10.90
C PHE A 84 -2.85 -0.84 -11.98
N SER A 85 -2.30 -1.26 -13.12
CA SER A 85 -2.19 -0.48 -14.34
C SER A 85 -2.54 -1.35 -15.53
N THR A 86 -3.05 -0.74 -16.59
CA THR A 86 -3.28 -1.43 -17.86
C THR A 86 -2.66 -0.63 -18.99
N SER A 87 -2.06 -1.30 -19.96
CA SER A 87 -1.41 -0.66 -21.10
C SER A 87 -1.69 -1.45 -22.38
N SER A 88 -1.78 -0.75 -23.51
CA SER A 88 -1.79 -1.42 -24.82
C SER A 88 -0.35 -1.69 -25.23
N ILE A 89 0.03 -2.95 -25.41
CA ILE A 89 1.40 -3.33 -25.76
C ILE A 89 1.58 -3.61 -27.26
N ALA A 90 0.50 -3.98 -27.95
CA ALA A 90 0.47 -4.18 -29.39
C ALA A 90 -0.96 -4.00 -29.92
N GLN A 91 -1.13 -3.99 -31.24
CA GLN A 91 -2.47 -3.89 -31.83
C GLN A 91 -3.34 -5.07 -31.39
N GLY A 92 -4.25 -4.80 -30.46
CA GLY A 92 -5.11 -5.83 -29.91
C GLY A 92 -4.47 -6.74 -28.89
N ALA A 93 -3.44 -6.29 -28.19
CA ALA A 93 -2.98 -6.92 -26.97
C ALA A 93 -2.82 -5.87 -25.88
N SER A 94 -3.39 -6.14 -24.71
CA SER A 94 -3.29 -5.29 -23.54
C SER A 94 -2.62 -6.04 -22.40
N GLU A 95 -1.70 -5.37 -21.72
CA GLU A 95 -1.13 -5.83 -20.46
C GLU A 95 -1.99 -5.35 -19.30
N LEU A 96 -2.19 -6.24 -18.32
CA LEU A 96 -2.60 -5.90 -16.97
C LEU A 96 -1.39 -6.10 -16.06
N PHE A 97 -0.96 -5.02 -15.42
CA PHE A 97 0.21 -4.94 -14.56
C PHE A 97 -0.23 -4.62 -13.13
N VAL A 98 0.37 -5.30 -12.14
CA VAL A 98 0.18 -5.02 -10.72
C VAL A 98 1.54 -4.88 -10.05
N TYR A 99 1.67 -3.93 -9.14
CA TYR A 99 2.90 -3.71 -8.40
C TYR A 99 2.62 -3.20 -6.98
N GLY A 100 3.61 -3.34 -6.11
CA GLY A 100 3.60 -2.83 -4.74
C GLY A 100 4.98 -2.98 -4.08
N THR A 101 5.05 -2.76 -2.78
CA THR A 101 6.28 -2.90 -2.00
C THR A 101 6.17 -4.09 -1.05
N ALA A 102 7.06 -5.06 -1.19
CA ALA A 102 7.18 -6.20 -0.28
C ALA A 102 7.84 -5.77 1.04
N VAL A 103 7.26 -6.18 2.16
CA VAL A 103 7.69 -5.79 3.51
C VAL A 103 7.63 -6.94 4.50
N LYS A 104 8.42 -6.84 5.56
CA LYS A 104 8.26 -7.61 6.80
C LYS A 104 7.39 -6.84 7.79
N ALA A 105 6.52 -7.54 8.51
CA ALA A 105 5.62 -6.89 9.46
C ALA A 105 5.32 -7.76 10.68
N VAL A 106 5.14 -7.13 11.84
CA VAL A 106 4.78 -7.81 13.09
C VAL A 106 3.53 -7.16 13.70
N PRO A 107 2.63 -7.93 14.36
CA PRO A 107 1.47 -7.37 15.04
C PRO A 107 1.89 -6.37 16.13
N VAL A 108 1.19 -5.24 16.22
CA VAL A 108 1.36 -4.30 17.35
C VAL A 108 0.61 -4.87 18.55
N SER A 109 1.32 -5.13 19.64
CA SER A 109 0.72 -5.53 20.92
C SER A 109 -0.14 -4.40 21.48
N GLN A 110 -1.42 -4.67 21.74
CA GLN A 110 -2.44 -3.72 22.22
C GLN A 110 -2.15 -3.07 23.59
N GLN A 111 -1.07 -3.45 24.27
CA GLN A 111 -0.73 -2.97 25.61
C GLN A 111 -0.37 -1.46 25.69
N LEU A 112 -0.12 -0.79 24.55
CA LEU A 112 0.14 0.66 24.51
C LEU A 112 -1.10 1.52 24.18
N GLN A 113 -2.24 0.91 23.83
CA GLN A 113 -3.47 1.63 23.51
C GLN A 113 -4.40 1.85 24.70
N ASN A 114 -4.09 1.23 25.85
CA ASN A 114 -4.70 1.59 27.12
C ASN A 114 -3.82 2.67 27.75
N PRO A 115 -4.19 3.97 27.72
CA PRO A 115 -3.55 4.93 28.60
C PRO A 115 -3.68 4.41 30.04
N PRO A 116 -2.64 4.58 30.89
CA PRO A 116 -2.77 4.32 32.31
C PRO A 116 -4.03 5.03 32.82
N SER A 117 -5.04 4.24 33.18
CA SER A 117 -6.18 4.73 33.94
C SER A 117 -5.67 4.90 35.36
N ASP A 118 -5.80 6.11 35.92
CA ASP A 118 -5.33 6.56 37.25
C ASP A 118 -3.90 7.15 37.27
N ASN A 119 -3.63 8.33 37.85
CA ASN A 119 -4.24 8.98 39.01
C ASN A 119 -4.01 10.51 39.02
N HIS A 120 -5.02 11.25 39.45
CA HIS A 120 -4.95 12.44 40.31
C HIS A 120 -3.70 13.35 40.16
N TYR A 121 -3.74 14.35 39.27
CA TYR A 121 -2.84 15.51 39.40
C TYR A 121 -3.28 16.33 40.63
N PRO A 122 -2.46 16.49 41.68
CA PRO A 122 -2.74 17.51 42.69
C PRO A 122 -2.57 18.86 42.00
N SER A 123 -3.67 19.61 41.87
CA SER A 123 -3.62 20.99 41.43
C SER A 123 -2.93 21.83 42.52
N GLY A 124 -1.62 22.03 42.38
CA GLY A 124 -0.87 22.90 43.28
C GLY A 124 0.63 22.91 42.98
N GLN A 125 1.14 24.09 42.65
CA GLN A 125 2.55 24.48 42.42
C GLN A 125 3.07 24.33 40.99
N THR A 126 2.80 25.35 40.17
CA THR A 126 3.70 25.74 39.09
C THR A 126 5.02 26.25 39.68
N PRO A 127 6.19 25.73 39.29
CA PRO A 127 7.45 26.39 39.58
C PRO A 127 7.51 27.67 38.76
N ASN A 128 7.76 28.79 39.44
CA ASN A 128 7.95 30.10 38.85
C ASN A 128 9.19 30.05 37.92
N PRO A 129 9.07 30.27 36.59
CA PRO A 129 10.26 30.36 35.75
C PRO A 129 10.93 31.70 36.04
N GLN A 130 12.00 31.68 36.82
CA GLN A 130 12.95 32.78 36.81
C GLN A 130 13.47 32.92 35.38
N VAL A 131 13.05 34.00 34.72
CA VAL A 131 13.53 34.41 33.41
C VAL A 131 15.03 34.63 33.53
N GLN A 132 15.83 33.66 33.10
CA GLN A 132 17.24 33.88 32.83
C GLN A 132 17.31 34.81 31.61
N THR A 133 17.60 36.08 31.87
CA THR A 133 17.93 37.05 30.83
C THR A 133 19.17 36.56 30.09
N ALA A 134 19.04 36.30 28.78
CA ALA A 134 20.16 35.95 27.93
C ALA A 134 21.20 37.10 27.91
N PRO A 135 22.51 36.82 27.75
CA PRO A 135 23.53 37.87 27.63
C PRO A 135 23.28 38.74 26.40
N GLU A 136 23.17 40.04 26.61
CA GLU A 136 22.76 41.07 25.65
C GLU A 136 23.89 41.50 24.70
N ASP A 137 24.72 40.55 24.24
CA ASP A 137 25.97 40.87 23.53
C ASP A 137 26.18 40.01 22.26
N LEU A 138 25.11 39.78 21.51
CA LEU A 138 25.22 39.25 20.15
C LEU A 138 25.37 40.40 19.15
N PRO A 139 26.42 40.41 18.31
CA PRO A 139 26.59 41.46 17.31
C PRO A 139 25.39 41.45 16.35
N ARG A 140 24.75 42.60 16.20
CA ARG A 140 23.68 42.79 15.22
C ARG A 140 24.27 42.59 13.82
N PHE A 141 23.90 41.49 13.19
CA PHE A 141 24.20 41.23 11.78
C PHE A 141 23.56 42.34 10.94
N ASN A 142 24.39 43.15 10.27
CA ASN A 142 23.92 44.11 9.27
C ASN A 142 24.02 43.47 7.88
N PRO A 143 22.91 43.07 7.24
CA PRO A 143 22.96 42.42 5.93
C PRO A 143 23.27 43.37 4.78
N PHE A 144 23.34 44.69 5.03
CA PHE A 144 23.58 45.70 4.01
C PHE A 144 24.54 46.74 4.56
N GLY A 145 25.85 46.50 4.41
CA GLY A 145 26.91 47.41 4.86
C GLY A 145 26.59 48.89 4.62
#